data_AF-A0A091EGZ8-F1
#
_entry.id   AF-A0A091EGZ8-F1
#
_cell.length_a   1.000
_cell.length_b   1.000
_cell.length_c   1.000
_cell.angle_alpha   90.00
_cell.angle_beta   90.00
_cell.angle_gamma   90.00
#
_symmetry.space_group_name_H-M   'P 1'
#
loop_
_entity.id
_entity.type
_entity.pdbx_description
1 polymer ?
#
loop_
_entity_poly.entity_id
_entity_poly.type
_entity_poly.pdbx_seq_one_letter_code
_entity_poly.pdbx_strand_id
1 'polypeptide(L)'
;WEISAMAFLVEVLPCLNIKVWRERILQLFPIYLRRECKVMRLLVLRCLMVLCKKPSTAENMENLTESLTEVLKDEDREVVWMTLSVLSDVLLNRDVPIASSLALQLVEAFRPLFDNDDSHVQVLSIRLFQVVMELVEEEGKRPLKDCMRQSLLPLFYHMYDE
;
A
#
# COMPACT_ATOMS: atom_id res chain seq x y z
N TRP A 1 -23.29 7.56 -11.42
CA TRP A 1 -22.41 8.48 -12.16
C TRP A 1 -20.99 8.48 -11.61
N GLU A 2 -20.78 8.35 -10.28
CA GLU A 2 -19.42 8.34 -9.68
C GLU A 2 -18.47 7.31 -10.30
N ILE A 3 -18.90 6.06 -10.51
CA ILE A 3 -18.08 5.02 -11.17
C ILE A 3 -17.67 5.47 -12.58
N SER A 4 -18.62 5.97 -13.37
CA SER A 4 -18.36 6.47 -14.71
C SER A 4 -17.40 7.65 -14.71
N ALA A 5 -17.52 8.56 -13.74
CA ALA A 5 -16.64 9.70 -13.57
C ALA A 5 -15.21 9.26 -13.17
N MET A 6 -15.09 8.29 -12.27
CA MET A 6 -13.79 7.73 -11.87
C MET A 6 -13.14 6.96 -13.04
N ALA A 7 -13.92 6.17 -13.79
CA ALA A 7 -13.43 5.49 -14.98
C ALA A 7 -12.94 6.50 -16.03
N PHE A 8 -13.70 7.57 -16.28
CA PHE A 8 -13.25 8.65 -17.14
C PHE A 8 -11.94 9.27 -16.65
N LEU A 9 -11.83 9.55 -15.33
CA LEU A 9 -10.62 10.10 -14.72
C LEU A 9 -9.41 9.21 -14.99
N VAL A 10 -9.52 7.89 -14.77
CA VAL A 10 -8.44 6.92 -15.01
C VAL A 10 -7.88 7.06 -16.43
N GLU A 11 -8.77 7.14 -17.43
CA GLU A 11 -8.38 7.17 -18.84
C GLU A 11 -7.75 8.51 -19.27
N VAL A 12 -8.21 9.63 -18.71
CA VAL A 12 -7.65 10.95 -19.05
C VAL A 12 -6.42 11.33 -18.24
N LEU A 13 -6.19 10.68 -17.09
CA LEU A 13 -5.12 11.01 -16.15
C LEU A 13 -3.74 11.15 -16.81
N PRO A 14 -3.30 10.25 -17.71
CA PRO A 14 -2.00 10.37 -18.38
C PRO A 14 -1.85 11.63 -19.25
N CYS A 15 -2.96 12.20 -19.70
CA CYS A 15 -3.01 13.37 -20.58
C CYS A 15 -3.08 14.69 -19.81
N LEU A 16 -3.38 14.65 -18.50
CA LEU A 16 -3.58 15.85 -17.69
C LEU A 16 -2.26 16.39 -17.13
N ASN A 17 -2.13 17.71 -17.04
CA ASN A 17 -1.10 18.32 -16.18
C ASN A 17 -1.53 18.20 -14.71
N ILE A 18 -1.26 17.05 -14.12
CA ILE A 18 -1.74 16.65 -12.80
C ILE A 18 -1.16 17.56 -11.69
N LYS A 19 -0.04 18.28 -11.91
CA LYS A 19 0.64 19.07 -10.87
C LYS A 19 -0.28 19.99 -10.07
N VAL A 20 -1.27 20.61 -10.72
CA VAL A 20 -2.19 21.57 -10.09
C VAL A 20 -3.25 20.89 -9.22
N TRP A 21 -3.70 19.69 -9.62
CA TRP A 21 -4.86 19.02 -9.03
C TRP A 21 -4.50 17.81 -8.19
N ARG A 22 -3.25 17.36 -8.27
CA ARG A 22 -2.77 16.12 -7.66
C ARG A 22 -3.15 16.00 -6.20
N GLU A 23 -2.78 17.00 -5.39
CA GLU A 23 -3.00 16.96 -3.94
C GLU A 23 -4.51 16.96 -3.61
N ARG A 24 -5.31 17.73 -4.34
CA ARG A 24 -6.78 17.75 -4.17
C ARG A 24 -7.41 16.41 -4.53
N ILE A 25 -6.93 15.77 -5.59
CA ILE A 25 -7.43 14.47 -6.04
C ILE A 25 -7.03 13.38 -5.03
N LEU A 26 -5.79 13.40 -4.54
CA LEU A 26 -5.30 12.42 -3.56
C LEU A 26 -6.13 12.44 -2.26
N GLN A 27 -6.59 13.60 -1.80
CA GLN A 27 -7.44 13.73 -0.61
C GLN A 27 -8.80 13.02 -0.74
N LEU A 28 -9.30 12.82 -1.96
CA LEU A 28 -10.58 12.14 -2.19
C LEU A 28 -10.45 10.62 -2.12
N PHE A 29 -9.27 10.08 -2.40
CA PHE A 29 -9.08 8.65 -2.60
C PHE A 29 -9.21 7.80 -1.33
N PRO A 30 -8.78 8.24 -0.12
CA PRO A 30 -9.13 7.58 1.13
C PRO A 30 -10.64 7.30 1.30
N ILE A 31 -11.49 8.24 0.87
CA ILE A 31 -12.94 8.13 0.97
C ILE A 31 -13.48 7.02 0.06
N TYR A 32 -12.99 6.97 -1.19
CA TYR A 32 -13.46 5.99 -2.17
C TYR A 32 -12.84 4.58 -1.97
N LEU A 33 -11.62 4.50 -1.41
CA LEU A 33 -10.98 3.23 -1.03
C LEU A 33 -11.74 2.49 0.08
N ARG A 34 -12.34 3.23 1.02
CA ARG A 34 -13.10 2.66 2.15
C ARG A 34 -14.51 2.18 1.77
N ARG A 35 -14.96 2.39 0.52
CA ARG A 35 -16.29 1.92 0.09
C ARG A 35 -16.25 0.42 -0.24
N GLU A 36 -17.34 -0.28 0.05
CA GLU A 36 -17.53 -1.72 -0.25
C GLU A 36 -17.69 -2.04 -1.76
N CYS A 37 -17.42 -1.07 -2.65
CA CYS A 37 -17.56 -1.25 -4.09
C CYS A 37 -16.21 -1.65 -4.72
N LYS A 38 -16.03 -2.94 -5.03
CA LYS A 38 -14.82 -3.45 -5.70
C LYS A 38 -14.43 -2.64 -6.94
N VAL A 39 -15.38 -2.39 -7.84
CA VAL A 39 -15.13 -1.64 -9.08
C VAL A 39 -14.59 -0.24 -8.78
N MET A 40 -15.17 0.46 -7.79
CA MET A 40 -14.68 1.77 -7.38
C MET A 40 -13.26 1.68 -6.81
N ARG A 41 -12.98 0.71 -5.93
CA ARG A 41 -11.64 0.52 -5.35
C ARG A 41 -10.59 0.27 -6.42
N LEU A 42 -10.86 -0.62 -7.38
CA LEU A 42 -9.94 -0.89 -8.50
C LEU A 42 -9.69 0.35 -9.35
N LEU A 43 -10.72 1.14 -9.66
CA LEU A 43 -10.54 2.39 -10.42
C LEU A 43 -9.69 3.41 -9.65
N VAL A 44 -9.90 3.54 -8.35
CA VAL A 44 -9.11 4.43 -7.49
C VAL A 44 -7.65 3.96 -7.40
N LEU A 45 -7.41 2.65 -7.25
CA LEU A 45 -6.07 2.08 -7.24
C LEU A 45 -5.35 2.31 -8.57
N ARG A 46 -6.04 2.15 -9.71
CA ARG A 46 -5.49 2.49 -11.04
C ARG A 46 -5.10 3.97 -11.15
N CYS A 47 -5.92 4.88 -10.63
CA CYS A 47 -5.53 6.30 -10.54
C CYS A 47 -4.27 6.49 -9.69
N LEU A 48 -4.23 5.87 -8.50
CA LEU A 48 -3.12 5.99 -7.56
C LEU A 48 -1.78 5.47 -8.15
N MET A 49 -1.79 4.39 -8.92
CA MET A 49 -0.60 3.88 -9.60
C MET A 49 0.03 4.89 -10.59
N VAL A 50 -0.74 5.88 -11.05
CA VAL A 50 -0.21 6.98 -11.87
C VAL A 50 0.24 8.15 -11.00
N LEU A 51 -0.53 8.47 -9.96
CA LEU A 51 -0.29 9.64 -9.10
C LEU A 51 0.87 9.48 -8.12
N CYS A 52 1.10 8.27 -7.61
CA CYS A 52 2.07 7.99 -6.54
C CYS A 52 3.49 7.76 -7.05
N LYS A 53 3.71 7.68 -8.36
CA LYS A 53 5.05 7.60 -8.98
C LYS A 53 5.95 8.81 -8.76
N LYS A 54 5.44 9.86 -8.12
CA LYS A 54 6.17 11.09 -7.81
C LYS A 54 6.01 11.40 -6.31
N PRO A 55 6.91 12.17 -5.69
CA PRO A 55 6.74 12.59 -4.29
C PRO A 55 5.49 13.46 -4.10
N SER A 56 4.77 13.30 -2.98
CA SER A 56 3.65 14.18 -2.51
C SER A 56 4.00 14.79 -1.16
N THR A 57 3.14 15.66 -0.65
CA THR A 57 3.23 16.13 0.74
C THR A 57 3.05 14.97 1.75
N ALA A 58 3.76 15.06 2.87
CA ALA A 58 3.76 14.02 3.90
C ALA A 58 2.36 13.74 4.48
N GLU A 59 1.57 14.78 4.76
CA GLU A 59 0.22 14.65 5.35
C GLU A 59 -0.74 13.86 4.45
N ASN A 60 -0.74 14.14 3.13
CA ASN A 60 -1.58 13.41 2.19
C ASN A 60 -1.12 11.96 2.04
N MET A 61 0.18 11.71 2.14
CA MET A 61 0.74 10.36 2.06
C MET A 61 0.41 9.53 3.30
N GLU A 62 0.32 10.12 4.49
CA GLU A 62 -0.02 9.39 5.72
C GLU A 62 -1.46 8.87 5.69
N ASN A 63 -2.45 9.75 5.47
CA ASN A 63 -3.87 9.38 5.35
C ASN A 63 -4.13 8.35 4.24
N LEU A 64 -3.40 8.49 3.13
CA LEU A 64 -3.45 7.53 2.02
C LEU A 64 -2.86 6.18 2.44
N THR A 65 -1.70 6.17 3.10
CA THR A 65 -1.04 4.94 3.55
C THR A 65 -1.94 4.19 4.54
N GLU A 66 -2.54 4.86 5.52
CA GLU A 66 -3.51 4.27 6.44
C GLU A 66 -4.67 3.60 5.70
N SER A 67 -5.23 4.30 4.70
CA SER A 67 -6.35 3.77 3.94
C SER A 67 -5.94 2.58 3.07
N LEU A 68 -4.74 2.58 2.51
CA LEU A 68 -4.18 1.44 1.77
C LEU A 68 -3.90 0.25 2.69
N THR A 69 -3.43 0.48 3.92
CA THR A 69 -3.23 -0.57 4.93
C THR A 69 -4.53 -1.31 5.23
N GLU A 70 -5.65 -0.60 5.33
CA GLU A 70 -6.96 -1.25 5.50
C GLU A 70 -7.40 -2.03 4.25
N VAL A 71 -7.12 -1.51 3.05
CA VAL A 71 -7.47 -2.20 1.79
C VAL A 71 -6.62 -3.46 1.55
N LEU A 72 -5.41 -3.56 2.12
CA LEU A 72 -4.61 -4.79 2.03
C LEU A 72 -5.28 -6.02 2.66
N LYS A 73 -6.26 -5.81 3.56
CA LYS A 73 -7.02 -6.88 4.21
C LYS A 73 -8.16 -7.42 3.34
N ASP A 74 -8.31 -6.92 2.12
CA ASP A 74 -9.33 -7.37 1.18
C ASP A 74 -9.10 -8.83 0.74
N GLU A 75 -10.19 -9.56 0.52
CA GLU A 75 -10.12 -10.95 0.05
C GLU A 75 -9.83 -11.03 -1.46
N ASP A 76 -10.07 -9.94 -2.20
CA ASP A 76 -9.89 -9.90 -3.63
C ASP A 76 -8.41 -9.72 -4.01
N ARG A 77 -7.85 -10.75 -4.67
CA ARG A 77 -6.45 -10.78 -5.10
C ARG A 77 -6.04 -9.58 -5.95
N GLU A 78 -6.89 -9.13 -6.86
CA GLU A 78 -6.57 -7.99 -7.75
C GLU A 78 -6.49 -6.69 -6.95
N VAL A 79 -7.41 -6.50 -5.99
CA VAL A 79 -7.38 -5.37 -5.06
C VAL A 79 -6.07 -5.39 -4.26
N VAL A 80 -5.74 -6.51 -3.61
CA VAL A 80 -4.51 -6.66 -2.80
C VAL A 80 -3.25 -6.37 -3.63
N TRP A 81 -3.16 -6.94 -4.83
CA TRP A 81 -2.02 -6.73 -5.73
C TRP A 81 -1.84 -5.26 -6.13
N MET A 82 -2.93 -4.59 -6.52
CA MET A 82 -2.87 -3.18 -6.88
C MET A 82 -2.54 -2.30 -5.67
N THR A 83 -3.06 -2.64 -4.48
CA THR A 83 -2.73 -1.93 -3.24
C THR A 83 -1.26 -2.06 -2.88
N LEU A 84 -0.67 -3.25 -2.97
CA LEU A 84 0.78 -3.44 -2.79
C LEU A 84 1.58 -2.63 -3.82
N SER A 85 1.14 -2.59 -5.08
CA SER A 85 1.80 -1.81 -6.12
C SER A 85 1.80 -0.31 -5.81
N VAL A 86 0.66 0.23 -5.37
CA VAL A 86 0.55 1.63 -4.94
C VAL A 86 1.41 1.90 -3.70
N LEU A 87 1.39 1.01 -2.69
CA LEU A 87 2.22 1.14 -1.50
C LEU A 87 3.71 1.11 -1.85
N SER A 88 4.12 0.34 -2.85
CA SER A 88 5.50 0.38 -3.35
C SER A 88 5.89 1.76 -3.84
N ASP A 89 5.03 2.41 -4.64
CA ASP A 89 5.28 3.77 -5.11
C ASP A 89 5.26 4.78 -3.95
N VAL A 90 4.33 4.65 -3.00
CA VAL A 90 4.21 5.56 -1.85
C VAL A 90 5.40 5.45 -0.91
N LEU A 91 5.80 4.23 -0.55
CA LEU A 91 6.86 3.98 0.43
C LEU A 91 8.25 4.23 -0.16
N LEU A 92 8.52 3.81 -1.40
CA LEU A 92 9.85 4.02 -2.01
C LEU A 92 10.14 5.49 -2.34
N ASN A 93 9.11 6.30 -2.55
CA ASN A 93 9.26 7.74 -2.79
C ASN A 93 9.11 8.58 -1.51
N ARG A 94 9.04 7.93 -0.34
CA ARG A 94 8.87 8.62 0.95
C ARG A 94 10.20 9.17 1.45
N ASP A 95 10.21 10.43 1.85
CA ASP A 95 11.36 11.18 2.37
C ASP A 95 11.30 11.43 3.88
N VAL A 96 10.14 11.20 4.49
CA VAL A 96 9.89 11.34 5.93
C VAL A 96 9.72 9.96 6.57
N PRO A 97 10.25 9.72 7.78
CA PRO A 97 10.00 8.48 8.51
C PRO A 97 8.52 8.12 8.65
N ILE A 98 8.25 6.84 8.84
CA ILE A 98 6.90 6.34 9.19
C ILE A 98 6.77 6.36 10.71
N ALA A 99 5.65 6.89 11.20
CA ALA A 99 5.29 6.78 12.60
C ALA A 99 5.25 5.30 13.03
N SER A 100 5.80 5.00 14.20
CA SER A 100 5.87 3.63 14.74
C SER A 100 4.51 2.91 14.75
N SER A 101 3.42 3.64 15.03
CA SER A 101 2.05 3.12 15.01
C SER A 101 1.59 2.67 13.62
N LEU A 102 1.81 3.50 12.59
CA LEU A 102 1.45 3.18 11.21
C LEU A 102 2.33 2.05 10.66
N ALA A 103 3.61 2.03 11.00
CA ALA A 103 4.52 0.95 10.61
C ALA A 103 4.05 -0.40 11.17
N LEU A 104 3.58 -0.44 12.42
CA LEU A 104 3.00 -1.65 13.02
C LEU A 104 1.74 -2.11 12.27
N GLN A 105 0.81 -1.20 11.96
CA GLN A 105 -0.40 -1.54 11.20
C GLN A 105 -0.08 -2.11 9.81
N LEU A 106 0.88 -1.52 9.10
CA LEU A 106 1.35 -2.04 7.80
C LEU A 106 1.90 -3.45 7.93
N VAL A 107 2.73 -3.69 8.93
CA VAL A 107 3.32 -5.02 9.16
C VAL A 107 2.27 -6.06 9.51
N GLU A 108 1.28 -5.70 10.34
CA GLU A 108 0.14 -6.58 10.63
C GLU A 108 -0.66 -6.92 9.37
N ALA A 109 -0.85 -5.96 8.46
CA ALA A 109 -1.53 -6.18 7.19
C ALA A 109 -0.68 -7.01 6.20
N PHE A 110 0.65 -6.88 6.22
CA PHE A 110 1.54 -7.67 5.36
C PHE A 110 1.70 -9.11 5.82
N ARG A 111 1.64 -9.38 7.13
CA ARG A 111 1.87 -10.70 7.71
C ARG A 111 1.12 -11.85 7.01
N PRO A 112 -0.21 -11.78 6.76
CA PRO A 112 -0.92 -12.85 6.06
C PRO A 112 -0.51 -12.99 4.58
N LEU A 113 0.13 -11.98 4.00
CA LEU A 113 0.55 -11.97 2.59
C LEU A 113 1.90 -12.67 2.37
N PHE A 114 2.68 -12.92 3.43
CA PHE A 114 3.99 -13.59 3.32
C PHE A 114 3.89 -15.08 2.96
N ASP A 115 2.74 -15.69 3.15
CA ASP A 115 2.45 -17.08 2.78
C ASP A 115 1.34 -17.17 1.73
N ASN A 116 1.23 -16.12 0.88
CA ASN A 116 0.21 -16.07 -0.14
C ASN A 116 0.57 -16.99 -1.32
N ASP A 117 -0.41 -17.74 -1.83
CA ASP A 117 -0.25 -18.62 -3.01
C ASP A 117 0.17 -17.85 -4.28
N ASP A 118 -0.04 -16.54 -4.34
CA ASP A 118 0.47 -15.68 -5.39
C ASP A 118 1.91 -15.23 -5.09
N SER A 119 2.87 -15.78 -5.83
CA SER A 119 4.29 -15.44 -5.66
C SER A 119 4.58 -13.95 -5.83
N HIS A 120 3.81 -13.22 -6.65
CA HIS A 120 4.02 -11.79 -6.83
C HIS A 120 3.57 -11.01 -5.59
N VAL A 121 2.40 -11.34 -5.03
CA VAL A 121 1.90 -10.75 -3.77
C VAL A 121 2.84 -11.08 -2.61
N GLN A 122 3.30 -12.33 -2.54
CA GLN A 122 4.23 -12.81 -1.53
C GLN A 122 5.54 -12.03 -1.55
N VAL A 123 6.26 -12.04 -2.69
CA VAL A 123 7.56 -11.39 -2.81
C VAL A 123 7.45 -9.88 -2.60
N LEU A 124 6.40 -9.25 -3.14
CA LEU A 124 6.22 -7.80 -3.01
C LEU A 124 5.91 -7.40 -1.57
N SER A 125 5.06 -8.14 -0.85
CA SER A 125 4.76 -7.84 0.55
C SER A 125 6.00 -8.00 1.45
N ILE A 126 6.82 -9.03 1.26
CA ILE A 126 8.09 -9.22 1.98
C ILE A 126 9.06 -8.07 1.68
N ARG A 127 9.16 -7.64 0.42
CA ARG A 127 10.00 -6.50 0.05
C ARG A 127 9.53 -5.21 0.71
N LEU A 128 8.22 -4.95 0.72
CA LEU A 128 7.67 -3.75 1.35
C LEU A 128 7.82 -3.77 2.87
N PHE A 129 7.75 -4.95 3.50
CA PHE A 129 8.10 -5.10 4.92
C PHE A 129 9.52 -4.59 5.21
N GLN A 130 10.50 -4.94 4.38
CA GLN A 130 11.88 -4.45 4.52
C GLN A 130 11.97 -2.92 4.36
N VAL A 131 11.23 -2.35 3.40
CA VAL A 131 11.16 -0.89 3.23
C VAL A 131 10.58 -0.21 4.48
N VAL A 132 9.51 -0.77 5.08
CA VAL A 132 8.94 -0.24 6.34
C VAL A 132 9.95 -0.32 7.48
N MET A 133 10.73 -1.40 7.58
CA MET A 133 11.81 -1.55 8.57
C MET A 133 12.90 -0.47 8.44
N GLU A 134 13.17 -0.01 7.22
CA GLU A 134 14.15 1.06 6.94
C GLU A 134 13.57 2.44 7.23
N LEU A 135 12.29 2.66 6.96
CA LEU A 135 11.62 3.95 7.10
C LEU A 135 11.08 4.23 8.52
N VAL A 136 10.91 3.22 9.38
CA VAL A 136 10.44 3.43 10.75
C VAL A 136 11.54 4.02 11.64
N GLU A 137 11.15 4.86 12.60
CA GLU A 137 12.06 5.37 13.64
C GLU A 137 12.66 4.25 14.51
N GLU A 138 13.81 4.51 15.14
CA GLU A 138 14.55 3.51 15.92
C GLU A 138 13.71 2.83 17.01
N GLU A 139 12.82 3.57 17.67
CA GLU A 139 11.89 3.04 18.67
C GLU A 139 10.94 1.98 18.09
N GLY A 140 10.50 2.14 16.84
CA GLY A 140 9.62 1.21 16.15
C GLY A 140 10.34 -0.03 15.62
N LYS A 141 11.67 0.01 15.41
CA LYS A 141 12.42 -1.12 14.81
C LYS A 141 12.37 -2.39 15.64
N ARG A 142 12.38 -2.29 16.98
CA ARG A 142 12.39 -3.48 17.85
C ARG A 142 11.08 -4.28 17.74
N PRO A 143 9.88 -3.68 17.93
CA PRO A 143 8.61 -4.35 17.69
C PRO A 143 8.50 -5.01 16.32
N LEU A 144 8.94 -4.33 15.25
CA LEU A 144 8.86 -4.88 13.90
C LEU A 144 9.80 -6.08 13.69
N LYS A 145 11.01 -6.08 14.28
CA LYS A 145 11.92 -7.24 14.27
C LYS A 145 11.30 -8.46 14.94
N ASP A 146 10.57 -8.26 16.04
CA ASP A 146 9.90 -9.36 16.72
C ASP A 146 8.75 -9.92 15.86
N CYS A 147 8.00 -9.06 15.16
CA CYS A 147 6.99 -9.49 14.21
C CYS A 147 7.58 -10.24 13.00
N MET A 148 8.73 -9.78 12.47
CA MET A 148 9.50 -10.48 11.43
C MET A 148 9.84 -11.91 11.85
N ARG A 149 10.35 -12.08 13.07
CA ARG A 149 10.74 -13.40 13.60
C ARG A 149 9.54 -14.34 13.68
N GLN A 150 8.37 -13.83 14.06
CA GLN A 150 7.15 -14.64 14.17
C GLN A 150 6.52 -14.99 12.81
N SER A 151 6.81 -14.22 11.77
CA SER A 151 6.10 -14.33 10.49
C SER A 151 6.97 -14.93 9.38
N LEU A 152 8.24 -14.54 9.28
CA LEU A 152 9.14 -14.98 8.20
C LEU A 152 10.01 -16.17 8.58
N LEU A 153 10.45 -16.31 9.85
CA LEU A 153 11.27 -17.47 10.23
C LEU A 153 10.57 -18.82 10.01
N PRO A 154 9.26 -18.98 10.29
CA PRO A 154 8.55 -20.23 9.99
C PRO A 154 8.63 -20.61 8.50
N LEU A 155 8.51 -19.63 7.59
CA LEU A 155 8.62 -19.86 6.14
C LEU A 155 9.99 -20.43 5.76
N PHE A 156 11.07 -19.94 6.40
CA PHE A 156 12.41 -20.48 6.16
C PHE A 156 12.52 -21.93 6.64
N TYR A 157 11.96 -22.28 7.79
CA TYR A 157 12.01 -23.65 8.31
C TYR A 157 11.20 -24.62 7.43
N HIS A 158 10.06 -24.20 6.88
CA HIS A 158 9.29 -25.02 5.94
C HIS A 158 10.09 -25.42 4.70
N MET A 159 11.02 -24.58 4.22
CA MET A 159 11.89 -24.94 3.09
C MET A 159 12.97 -26.00 3.42
N TYR A 160 13.26 -26.25 4.71
CA TYR A 160 14.25 -27.26 5.12
C TYR A 160 13.63 -28.62 5.47
N ASP A 161 12.31 -28.66 5.71
CA ASP A 161 11.57 -29.88 6.05
C ASP A 161 10.90 -30.54 4.82
N GLU A 162 11.02 -29.95 3.61
CA GLU A 162 10.67 -30.54 2.31
C GLU A 162 11.89 -31.18 1.62
#